data_AF-A0A392W2F0-F1
#
_entry.id   AF-A0A392W2F0-F1
#
_cell.length_a   1.000
_cell.length_b   1.000
_cell.length_c   1.000
_cell.angle_alpha   90.00
_cell.angle_beta   90.00
_cell.angle_gamma   90.00
#
_symmetry.space_group_name_H-M   'P 1'
#
loop_
_entity.id
_entity.type
_entity.pdbx_description
1 polymer ?
#
loop_
_entity_poly.entity_id
_entity_poly.type
_entity_poly.pdbx_seq_one_letter_code
_entity_poly.pdbx_strand_id
1 'polypeptide(L)' 'QWNKGHYEISSNEFTYKRGELSVEEVEDYDRLVAFVESFPGNLLEDSDGNPLLDSEGR' A
#
# COMPACT_ATOMS: atom_id res chain seq x y z
N GLN A 1 -19.94 -12.48 -11.82
CA GLN A 1 -19.46 -12.20 -13.19
C GLN A 1 -19.15 -10.72 -13.26
N TRP A 2 -17.92 -10.34 -13.58
CA TRP A 2 -17.51 -8.93 -13.66
C TRP A 2 -18.18 -8.26 -14.87
N ASN A 3 -18.65 -7.02 -14.71
CA ASN A 3 -19.26 -6.24 -15.80
C ASN A 3 -18.62 -4.85 -15.89
N LYS A 4 -18.91 -4.10 -16.96
CA LYS A 4 -18.33 -2.77 -17.22
C LYS A 4 -18.51 -1.79 -16.06
N GLY A 5 -19.67 -1.82 -15.40
CA GLY A 5 -19.96 -0.99 -14.23
C GLY A 5 -19.04 -1.26 -13.03
N HIS A 6 -18.42 -2.45 -12.92
CA HIS A 6 -17.44 -2.73 -11.87
C HIS A 6 -16.11 -2.02 -12.09
N TYR A 7 -15.79 -1.64 -13.33
CA TYR A 7 -14.55 -0.93 -13.68
C TYR A 7 -14.75 0.58 -13.86
N GLU A 8 -16.00 1.03 -13.96
CA GLU A 8 -16.37 2.44 -14.13
C GLU A 8 -16.65 3.14 -12.79
N ILE A 9 -16.41 2.47 -11.67
CA ILE A 9 -16.53 3.07 -10.34
C ILE A 9 -15.48 4.18 -10.19
N SER A 10 -15.92 5.37 -9.80
CA SER A 10 -15.03 6.50 -9.58
C SER A 10 -13.99 6.17 -8.51
N SER A 11 -12.73 6.58 -8.72
CA SER A 11 -11.67 6.41 -7.72
C SER A 11 -12.03 7.00 -6.35
N ASN A 12 -12.89 8.03 -6.35
CA ASN A 12 -13.36 8.69 -5.14
C ASN A 12 -14.22 7.78 -4.25
N GLU A 13 -14.78 6.70 -4.79
CA GLU A 13 -15.49 5.69 -3.99
C GLU A 13 -14.53 4.77 -3.22
N PHE A 14 -13.22 4.83 -3.51
CA PHE A 14 -12.20 3.99 -2.86
C PHE A 14 -11.10 4.82 -2.18
N THR A 15 -11.12 6.14 -2.33
CA THR A 15 -10.11 7.04 -1.78
C THR A 15 -10.75 8.00 -0.79
N TYR A 16 -10.54 7.72 0.49
CA TYR A 16 -11.03 8.53 1.59
C TYR A 16 -9.92 9.43 2.12
N LYS A 17 -10.25 10.67 2.47
CA LYS A 17 -9.31 11.53 3.20
C LYS A 17 -9.29 11.09 4.66
N ARG A 18 -8.13 11.15 5.30
CA ARG A 18 -8.01 10.82 6.74
C ARG A 18 -8.98 11.62 7.62
N GLY A 19 -9.30 12.86 7.24
CA GLY A 19 -10.26 13.70 7.97
C GLY A 19 -11.74 13.29 7.81
N GLU A 20 -12.05 12.36 6.92
CA GLU A 20 -13.40 11.82 6.67
C GLU A 20 -13.61 10.47 7.37
N LEU A 21 -12.57 9.90 7.97
CA LEU A 21 -12.60 8.62 8.68
C LEU A 21 -13.19 8.78 10.09
N SER A 22 -13.89 7.75 10.56
CA SER A 22 -14.26 7.64 11.98
C SER A 22 -13.02 7.44 12.86
N VAL A 23 -13.18 7.56 14.18
CA VAL A 23 -12.09 7.30 15.13
C VAL A 23 -11.58 5.86 14.99
N GLU A 24 -12.50 4.91 14.87
CA GLU A 24 -12.17 3.48 14.71
C GLU A 24 -11.44 3.20 13.39
N GLU A 25 -11.86 3.85 12.31
CA GLU A 25 -11.22 3.71 10.99
C GLU A 25 -9.81 4.32 10.98
N VAL A 26 -9.60 5.45 11.69
CA VAL A 26 -8.25 6.03 11.87
C VAL A 26 -7.35 5.07 12.64
N GLU A 27 -7.85 4.46 13.72
CA GLU A 27 -7.08 3.49 14.51
C GLU A 27 -6.74 2.22 13.71
N ASP A 28 -7.62 1.77 12.82
CA ASP A 28 -7.34 0.65 11.93
C ASP A 28 -6.32 1.03 10.85
N TYR A 29 -6.47 2.23 10.25
CA TYR A 29 -5.50 2.77 9.31
C TYR A 29 -4.10 2.90 9.91
N ASP A 30 -3.99 3.40 11.15
CA ASP A 30 -2.68 3.54 11.82
C ASP A 30 -2.02 2.18 12.10
N ARG A 31 -2.82 1.14 12.39
CA ARG A 31 -2.32 -0.24 12.49
C ARG A 31 -1.78 -0.77 11.16
N LEU A 32 -2.47 -0.47 10.06
CA LEU A 32 -2.01 -0.83 8.72
C LEU A 32 -0.71 -0.12 8.35
N VAL A 33 -0.59 1.18 8.65
CA VAL A 33 0.64 1.95 8.43
C VAL A 33 1.81 1.35 9.21
N ALA A 34 1.64 1.13 10.51
CA ALA A 34 2.69 0.53 11.35
C ALA A 34 3.11 -0.87 10.87
N PHE A 35 2.15 -1.67 10.39
CA PHE A 35 2.43 -2.98 9.81
C PHE A 35 3.26 -2.88 8.52
N VAL A 36 2.89 -2.00 7.59
CA VAL A 36 3.64 -1.81 6.34
C VAL A 36 5.03 -1.25 6.61
N GLU A 37 5.16 -0.31 7.54
CA GLU A 37 6.45 0.25 7.96
C GLU A 37 7.37 -0.77 8.63
N SER A 38 6.80 -1.85 9.20
CA SER A 38 7.58 -2.94 9.78
C SER A 38 8.24 -3.85 8.74
N PHE A 39 7.80 -3.78 7.48
CA PHE A 39 8.44 -4.54 6.42
C PHE A 39 9.85 -4.01 6.16
N PRO A 40 10.83 -4.89 5.89
CA PRO A 40 12.10 -4.44 5.39
C PRO A 40 11.84 -3.64 4.11
N GLY A 41 12.47 -2.48 3.97
CA GLY A 41 12.38 -1.71 2.73
C GLY A 41 12.64 -2.65 1.57
N ASN A 42 11.76 -2.67 0.57
CA ASN A 42 11.68 -3.73 -0.45
C ASN A 42 13.06 -3.99 -1.07
N LEU A 43 13.79 -4.94 -0.49
CA LEU A 43 15.13 -5.32 -0.91
C LEU A 43 14.90 -6.57 -1.73
N LEU A 44 14.90 -6.42 -3.05
CA LEU A 44 15.02 -7.58 -3.91
C LEU A 44 16.42 -8.13 -3.64
N GLU A 45 16.54 -9.34 -3.10
CA GLU A 45 17.83 -9.95 -2.81
C GLU A 45 18.20 -10.95 -3.92
N ASP A 46 19.48 -11.05 -4.24
CA ASP A 46 20.00 -12.13 -5.09
C ASP A 46 20.05 -13.48 -4.32
N SER A 47 20.53 -14.54 -4.97
CA SER A 47 20.65 -15.87 -4.35
C SER A 47 21.64 -15.92 -3.18
N ASP A 48 22.52 -14.92 -3.05
CA ASP A 48 23.53 -14.80 -2.00
C ASP A 48 23.09 -13.84 -0.88
N GLY A 49 21.86 -13.28 -0.97
CA GLY A 49 21.29 -12.37 0.03
C GLY A 49 21.74 -10.91 -0.12
N ASN A 50 22.32 -10.52 -1.25
CA ASN A 50 22.72 -9.13 -1.49
C ASN A 50 21.56 -8.31 -2.07
N PRO A 51 21.40 -7.03 -1.67
CA PRO A 51 20.51 -6.10 -2.33
C PRO A 51 20.73 -6.02 -3.86
N LEU A 52 19.68 -6.26 -4.62
CA LEU A 52 19.57 -5.93 -6.04
C LEU A 52 19.22 -4.46 -6.13
N LEU A 53 20.18 -3.68 -6.61
CA LEU A 53 20.04 -2.26 -6.84
C LEU A 53 19.68 -2.01 -8.31
N ASP A 54 18.94 -0.94 -8.57
CA ASP A 54 18.70 -0.47 -9.93
C ASP A 54 19.98 0.12 -10.58
N SER A 55 19.87 0.61 -11.81
CA SER A 55 21.00 1.21 -12.53
C SER A 55 21.58 2.46 -11.86
N GLU A 56 20.84 3.10 -10.94
CA GLU A 56 21.28 4.24 -10.14
C GLU A 56 21.89 3.80 -8.80
N GLY A 57 21.92 2.50 -8.49
CA GLY A 57 22.43 1.97 -7.24
C GLY A 57 21.45 2.12 -6.07
N ARG A 58 20.14 2.23 -6.33
CA ARG A 58 19.08 2.29 -5.32
C ARG A 58 18.31 0.99 -5.17
#